data_AF-A0A1Z9TUC0-F1
#
_entry.id   AF-A0A1Z9TUC0-F1
#
_cell.length_a   1.000
_cell.length_b   1.000
_cell.length_c   1.000
_cell.angle_alpha   90.00
_cell.angle_beta   90.00
_cell.angle_gamma   90.00
#
_symmetry.space_group_name_H-M   'P 1'
#
loop_
_entity.id
_entity.type
_entity.pdbx_description
1 polymer ?
#
loop_
_entity_poly.entity_id
_entity_poly.type
_entity_poly.pdbx_seq_one_letter_code
_entity_poly.pdbx_strand_id
1 'polypeptide(L)'
;MAEIKIDCPVCFDTHQCFEDTVENEGGEFKSYMCFNCGYTSNSAYTWDSPELKKAQLGATQLMNDVCYYDEDRKIMWFPSIVNMGKLGMIYPEGTKNNWTYKMAQVRQLSESELKEERYQGHKEILDVENAKEYGQYEFLDACREMGIIKDL
;
A
#
# COMPACT_ATOMS: atom_id res chain seq x y z
N MET A 1 0.59 20.03 -10.64
CA MET A 1 0.47 19.11 -9.50
C MET A 1 1.05 19.80 -8.30
N ALA A 2 0.18 20.24 -7.40
CA ALA A 2 0.55 20.82 -6.13
C ALA A 2 0.16 19.77 -5.08
N GLU A 3 1.16 19.13 -4.48
CA GLU A 3 0.95 18.25 -3.34
C GLU A 3 0.49 19.10 -2.15
N ILE A 4 -0.66 18.76 -1.56
CA ILE A 4 -1.26 19.46 -0.43
C ILE A 4 -1.23 18.55 0.79
N LYS A 5 -0.75 19.06 1.92
CA LYS A 5 -0.83 18.33 3.20
C LYS A 5 -2.26 18.35 3.74
N ILE A 6 -2.72 17.20 4.20
CA ILE A 6 -4.03 17.02 4.80
C ILE A 6 -3.92 16.22 6.10
N ASP A 7 -4.98 16.27 6.90
CA ASP A 7 -5.11 15.41 8.07
C ASP A 7 -5.56 14.00 7.64
N CYS A 8 -4.82 12.98 8.07
CA CYS A 8 -5.17 11.60 7.77
C CYS A 8 -6.43 11.17 8.56
N PRO A 9 -7.48 10.67 7.91
CA PRO A 9 -8.70 10.26 8.60
C PRO A 9 -8.53 8.96 9.41
N VAL A 10 -7.44 8.21 9.19
CA VAL A 10 -7.20 6.89 9.79
C VAL A 10 -6.32 6.96 11.04
N CYS A 11 -5.21 7.70 10.96
CA CYS A 11 -4.24 7.79 12.06
C CYS A 11 -4.10 9.20 12.65
N PHE A 12 -4.86 10.18 12.13
CA PHE A 12 -4.85 11.59 12.55
C PHE A 12 -3.48 12.28 12.42
N ASP A 13 -2.55 11.70 11.65
CA ASP A 13 -1.31 12.37 11.31
C ASP A 13 -1.57 13.54 10.34
N THR A 14 -0.94 14.68 10.63
CA THR A 14 -1.11 15.95 9.90
C THR A 14 0.14 16.36 9.12
N HIS A 15 1.19 15.54 9.12
CA HIS A 15 2.51 15.90 8.58
C HIS A 15 2.88 15.10 7.32
N GLN A 16 2.41 13.85 7.25
CA GLN A 16 2.80 12.83 6.27
C GLN A 16 1.61 12.32 5.46
N CYS A 17 0.48 13.04 5.45
CA CYS A 17 -0.65 12.74 4.59
C CYS A 17 -0.83 13.80 3.53
N PHE A 18 -0.96 13.36 2.28
CA PHE A 18 -0.88 14.19 1.10
C PHE A 18 -2.04 13.91 0.15
N GLU A 19 -2.55 14.98 -0.44
CA GLU A 19 -3.47 15.00 -1.58
C GLU A 19 -2.69 15.49 -2.80
N ASP A 20 -2.80 14.77 -3.92
CA ASP A 20 -2.33 15.26 -5.22
C ASP A 20 -3.51 15.34 -6.21
N THR A 21 -3.54 16.43 -6.96
CA THR A 21 -4.59 16.73 -7.93
C THR A 21 -4.02 16.68 -9.34
N VAL A 22 -4.63 15.84 -10.16
CA VAL A 22 -4.38 15.75 -11.60
C VAL A 22 -5.62 16.23 -12.35
N GLU A 23 -5.46 17.31 -13.12
CA GLU A 23 -6.47 17.79 -14.06
C GLU A 23 -6.27 17.09 -15.42
N ASN A 24 -7.34 16.51 -15.95
CA ASN A 24 -7.37 15.93 -17.30
C ASN A 24 -8.68 16.27 -18.02
N GLU A 25 -8.84 15.81 -19.27
CA GLU A 25 -10.04 16.05 -20.08
C GLU A 25 -11.34 15.53 -19.43
N GLY A 26 -11.24 14.59 -18.49
CA GLY A 26 -12.34 14.02 -17.72
C GLY A 26 -12.63 14.72 -16.39
N GLY A 27 -11.92 15.80 -16.06
CA GLY A 27 -12.09 16.59 -14.84
C GLY A 27 -10.93 16.45 -13.85
N GLU A 28 -11.23 16.77 -12.59
CA GLU A 28 -10.27 16.75 -11.48
C GLU A 28 -10.23 15.36 -10.82
N PHE A 29 -9.07 14.71 -10.85
CA PHE A 29 -8.82 13.47 -10.12
C PHE A 29 -7.88 13.74 -8.94
N LYS A 30 -8.28 13.28 -7.75
CA LYS A 30 -7.50 13.43 -6.52
C LYS A 30 -7.03 12.08 -6.04
N SER A 31 -5.74 11.96 -5.75
CA SER A 31 -5.16 10.80 -5.05
C SER A 31 -4.74 11.22 -3.65
N TYR A 32 -4.83 10.27 -2.72
CA TYR A 32 -4.49 10.50 -1.33
C TYR A 32 -3.57 9.41 -0.82
N MET A 33 -2.54 9.78 -0.06
CA MET A 33 -1.60 8.84 0.53
C MET A 33 -1.15 9.36 1.89
N CYS A 34 -1.29 8.54 2.93
CA CYS A 34 -0.64 8.78 4.21
C CYS A 34 0.61 7.90 4.32
N PHE A 35 1.80 8.50 4.33
CA PHE A 35 3.03 7.74 4.49
C PHE A 35 3.25 7.25 5.93
N ASN A 36 2.63 7.89 6.93
CA ASN A 36 2.70 7.40 8.32
C ASN A 36 2.03 6.02 8.45
N CYS A 37 0.75 5.92 8.09
CA CYS A 37 -0.04 4.69 8.25
C CYS A 37 -0.19 3.84 6.99
N GLY A 38 0.29 4.30 5.83
CA GLY A 38 0.20 3.55 4.58
C GLY A 38 -1.19 3.47 3.95
N TYR A 39 -2.20 4.16 4.48
CA TYR A 39 -3.52 4.20 3.84
C TYR A 39 -3.54 5.12 2.63
N THR A 40 -4.27 4.70 1.60
CA THR A 40 -4.46 5.44 0.35
C THR A 40 -5.94 5.46 -0.06
N SER A 41 -6.31 6.47 -0.85
CA SER A 41 -7.61 6.59 -1.48
C SER A 41 -7.51 7.42 -2.77
N ASN A 42 -8.62 7.57 -3.48
CA ASN A 42 -8.78 8.54 -4.55
C ASN A 42 -10.23 9.03 -4.66
N SER A 43 -10.44 10.12 -5.40
CA SER A 43 -11.76 10.74 -5.58
C SER A 43 -12.80 9.85 -6.25
N ALA A 44 -12.40 8.72 -6.87
CA ALA A 44 -13.34 7.79 -7.48
C ALA A 44 -13.90 6.75 -6.48
N TYR A 45 -13.29 6.58 -5.30
CA TYR A 45 -13.71 5.60 -4.27
C TYR A 45 -14.89 6.09 -3.43
N THR A 46 -15.85 6.76 -4.05
CA THR A 46 -17.08 7.21 -3.42
C THR A 46 -18.01 6.04 -3.11
N TRP A 47 -18.95 6.26 -2.18
CA TRP A 47 -19.89 5.22 -1.76
C TRP A 47 -20.66 4.63 -2.95
N ASP A 48 -20.71 3.30 -3.02
CA ASP A 48 -21.38 2.49 -4.06
C ASP A 48 -20.85 2.66 -5.50
N SER A 49 -19.74 3.38 -5.70
CA SER A 49 -19.16 3.59 -7.02
C SER A 49 -18.66 2.29 -7.67
N PRO A 50 -18.70 2.16 -9.01
CA PRO A 50 -18.10 1.03 -9.71
C PRO A 50 -16.60 0.85 -9.39
N GLU A 51 -15.87 1.95 -9.21
CA GLU A 51 -14.45 1.98 -8.91
C GLU A 51 -14.17 1.43 -7.51
N LEU A 52 -14.99 1.81 -6.52
CA LEU A 52 -14.90 1.27 -5.17
C LEU A 52 -15.19 -0.24 -5.16
N LYS A 53 -16.27 -0.67 -5.83
CA LYS A 53 -16.60 -2.11 -5.94
C LYS A 53 -15.45 -2.90 -6.57
N LYS A 54 -14.85 -2.36 -7.64
CA LYS A 54 -13.69 -2.98 -8.29
C LYS A 54 -12.48 -3.04 -7.35
N ALA A 55 -12.21 -1.97 -6.58
CA ALA A 55 -11.14 -1.95 -5.60
C ALA A 55 -11.36 -3.00 -4.51
N GLN A 56 -12.57 -3.11 -3.96
CA GLN A 56 -12.92 -4.11 -2.94
C GLN A 56 -12.80 -5.55 -3.46
N LEU A 57 -13.22 -5.80 -4.70
CA LEU A 57 -13.09 -7.12 -5.34
C LEU A 57 -11.63 -7.51 -5.59
N GLY A 58 -10.75 -6.54 -5.86
CA GLY A 58 -9.32 -6.75 -6.04
C GLY A 58 -8.52 -6.78 -4.74
N ALA A 59 -9.10 -6.31 -3.63
CA ALA A 59 -8.46 -6.26 -2.33
C ALA A 59 -8.50 -7.62 -1.62
N THR A 60 -7.55 -7.83 -0.69
CA THR A 60 -7.61 -8.99 0.20
C THR A 60 -8.76 -8.86 1.20
N GLN A 61 -9.19 -9.98 1.78
CA GLN A 61 -10.20 -9.96 2.85
C GLN A 61 -9.79 -9.02 3.99
N LEU A 62 -8.51 -9.07 4.41
CA LEU A 62 -7.99 -8.19 5.45
C LEU A 62 -8.15 -6.71 5.08
N MET A 63 -7.78 -6.31 3.87
CA MET A 63 -7.91 -4.92 3.42
C MET A 63 -9.35 -4.43 3.42
N ASN A 64 -10.30 -5.29 3.02
CA ASN A 64 -11.73 -4.98 3.11
C ASN A 64 -12.20 -4.90 4.56
N ASP A 65 -11.66 -5.72 5.46
CA ASP A 65 -12.05 -5.74 6.88
C ASP A 65 -11.58 -4.51 7.65
N VAL A 66 -10.46 -3.90 7.24
CA VAL A 66 -9.79 -2.76 7.89
C VAL A 66 -9.90 -1.45 7.08
N CYS A 67 -10.63 -1.44 5.96
CA CYS A 67 -10.85 -0.20 5.21
C CYS A 67 -11.60 0.84 6.08
N TYR A 68 -11.41 2.12 5.75
CA TYR A 68 -11.94 3.23 6.53
C TYR A 68 -12.71 4.20 5.64
N TYR A 69 -13.94 4.54 6.03
CA TYR A 69 -14.74 5.52 5.33
C TYR A 69 -14.49 6.93 5.89
N ASP A 70 -13.93 7.80 5.06
CA ASP A 70 -13.74 9.22 5.37
C ASP A 70 -15.06 9.97 5.11
N GLU A 71 -15.74 10.36 6.19
CA GLU A 71 -17.02 11.06 6.12
C GLU A 71 -16.90 12.48 5.52
N ASP A 72 -15.78 13.17 5.74
CA ASP A 72 -15.56 14.53 5.26
C ASP A 72 -15.42 14.56 3.74
N ARG A 73 -14.65 13.61 3.19
CA ARG A 73 -14.41 13.49 1.74
C ARG A 73 -15.37 12.54 1.03
N LYS A 74 -16.12 11.73 1.79
CA LYS A 74 -17.08 10.71 1.30
C LYS A 74 -16.42 9.65 0.41
N ILE A 75 -15.24 9.19 0.80
CA ILE A 75 -14.43 8.20 0.06
C ILE A 75 -13.91 7.09 0.99
N MET A 76 -13.65 5.91 0.43
CA MET A 76 -13.08 4.79 1.17
C MET A 76 -11.55 4.77 1.08
N TRP A 77 -10.90 4.54 2.21
CA TRP A 77 -9.45 4.40 2.33
C TRP A 77 -9.07 2.94 2.59
N PHE A 78 -7.97 2.51 1.98
CA PHE A 78 -7.46 1.14 2.10
C PHE A 78 -5.98 1.16 2.50
N PRO A 79 -5.48 0.15 3.23
CA PRO A 79 -4.04 -0.08 3.36
C PRO A 79 -3.40 -0.24 1.98
N SER A 80 -2.25 0.38 1.74
CA SER A 80 -1.56 0.27 0.46
C SER A 80 -0.80 -1.04 0.30
N ILE A 81 -0.69 -1.50 -0.94
CA ILE A 81 0.30 -2.49 -1.37
C ILE A 81 1.28 -1.77 -2.28
N VAL A 82 2.56 -1.83 -1.96
CA VAL A 82 3.64 -1.24 -2.76
C VAL A 82 4.45 -2.36 -3.38
N ASN A 83 4.50 -2.43 -4.71
CA ASN A 83 5.35 -3.36 -5.44
C ASN A 83 6.39 -2.58 -6.24
N MET A 84 7.66 -2.78 -5.92
CA MET A 84 8.79 -2.04 -6.49
C MET A 84 9.77 -2.98 -7.21
N GLY A 85 9.23 -4.05 -7.82
CA GLY A 85 9.99 -5.00 -8.64
C GLY A 85 11.16 -5.59 -7.85
N LYS A 86 12.39 -5.24 -8.24
CA LYS A 86 13.61 -5.75 -7.60
C LYS A 86 13.79 -5.32 -6.15
N LEU A 87 13.17 -4.21 -5.72
CA LEU A 87 13.24 -3.78 -4.32
C LEU A 87 12.33 -4.61 -3.41
N GLY A 88 11.33 -5.30 -3.98
CA GLY A 88 10.39 -6.14 -3.25
C GLY A 88 9.00 -5.54 -3.13
N MET A 89 8.30 -5.92 -2.06
CA MET A 89 6.89 -5.61 -1.86
C MET A 89 6.57 -5.28 -0.39
N ILE A 90 5.78 -4.23 -0.16
CA ILE A 90 5.15 -3.90 1.12
C ILE A 90 3.66 -4.23 1.03
N TYR A 91 3.12 -4.98 1.99
CA TYR A 91 1.71 -5.40 1.99
C TYR A 91 1.20 -5.64 3.41
N PRO A 92 -0.11 -5.46 3.68
CA PRO A 92 -0.70 -5.78 4.98
C PRO A 92 -0.86 -7.29 5.16
N GLU A 93 -0.53 -7.81 6.34
CA GLU A 93 -0.75 -9.22 6.71
C GLU A 93 -1.24 -9.35 8.15
N GLY A 94 -2.15 -10.29 8.39
CA GLY A 94 -2.71 -10.59 9.69
C GLY A 94 -4.23 -10.69 9.68
N THR A 95 -4.85 -10.23 10.76
CA THR A 95 -6.30 -10.25 10.98
C THR A 95 -6.81 -8.83 11.26
N LYS A 96 -8.12 -8.61 11.12
CA LYS A 96 -8.75 -7.30 11.35
C LYS A 96 -8.28 -6.58 12.62
N ASN A 97 -8.12 -7.31 13.72
CA ASN A 97 -7.77 -6.74 15.03
C ASN A 97 -6.26 -6.82 15.34
N ASN A 98 -5.48 -7.52 14.52
CA ASN A 98 -4.04 -7.68 14.72
C ASN A 98 -3.38 -7.95 13.36
N TRP A 99 -2.85 -6.89 12.76
CA TRP A 99 -2.15 -6.93 11.48
C TRP A 99 -1.01 -5.93 11.46
N THR A 100 -0.04 -6.18 10.58
CA THR A 100 1.19 -5.42 10.38
C THR A 100 1.46 -5.24 8.89
N TYR A 101 2.30 -4.28 8.52
CA TYR A 101 2.92 -4.25 7.21
C TYR A 101 4.09 -5.23 7.15
N LYS A 102 4.09 -6.08 6.13
CA LYS A 102 5.20 -6.95 5.77
C LYS A 102 5.98 -6.33 4.64
N MET A 103 7.31 -6.33 4.74
CA MET A 103 8.21 -5.91 3.68
C MET A 103 9.06 -7.11 3.26
N ALA A 104 8.73 -7.70 2.12
CA ALA A 104 9.44 -8.82 1.53
C ALA A 104 10.39 -8.32 0.45
N GLN A 105 11.64 -8.78 0.45
CA GLN A 105 12.65 -8.39 -0.53
C GLN A 105 12.84 -9.47 -1.59
N VAL A 106 13.32 -9.08 -2.77
CA VAL A 106 13.71 -10.06 -3.79
C VAL A 106 15.06 -10.67 -3.43
N ARG A 107 15.14 -12.00 -3.44
CA ARG A 107 16.39 -12.75 -3.25
C ARG A 107 16.65 -13.70 -4.42
N GLN A 108 17.90 -14.13 -4.57
CA GLN A 108 18.22 -15.22 -5.48
C GLN A 108 17.65 -16.55 -4.93
N LEU A 109 17.23 -17.42 -5.84
CA LEU A 109 16.89 -18.80 -5.51
C LEU A 109 18.17 -19.56 -5.11
N SER A 110 18.06 -20.41 -4.09
CA SER A 110 19.11 -21.34 -3.70
C SER A 110 19.30 -22.45 -4.74
N GLU A 111 20.43 -23.15 -4.71
CA GLU A 111 20.70 -24.26 -5.63
C GLU A 111 19.69 -25.41 -5.54
N SER A 112 19.10 -25.62 -4.36
CA SER A 112 18.02 -26.58 -4.17
C SER A 112 16.72 -26.11 -4.82
N GLU A 113 16.34 -24.85 -4.61
CA GLU A 113 15.11 -24.29 -5.18
C GLU A 113 15.20 -24.24 -6.72
N LEU A 114 16.37 -23.92 -7.28
CA LEU A 114 16.58 -23.90 -8.75
C LEU A 114 16.35 -25.27 -9.43
N LYS A 115 16.38 -26.38 -8.68
CA LYS A 115 16.11 -27.72 -9.19
C LYS A 115 14.61 -28.06 -9.17
N GLU A 116 13.79 -27.26 -8.50
CA GLU A 116 12.35 -27.49 -8.42
C GLU A 116 11.65 -26.98 -9.67
N GLU A 117 10.75 -27.80 -10.23
CA GLU A 117 10.04 -27.50 -11.48
C GLU A 117 9.23 -26.18 -11.40
N ARG A 118 8.67 -25.86 -10.22
CA ARG A 118 7.92 -24.61 -9.99
C ARG A 118 8.74 -23.32 -10.17
N TYR A 119 10.07 -23.42 -10.12
CA TYR A 119 10.98 -22.29 -10.28
C TYR A 119 11.73 -22.30 -11.62
N GLN A 120 11.36 -23.20 -12.54
CA GLN A 120 12.01 -23.31 -13.84
C GLN A 120 11.93 -21.98 -14.61
N GLY A 121 13.08 -21.47 -15.05
CA GLY A 121 13.18 -20.20 -15.79
C GLY A 121 13.26 -18.96 -14.90
N HIS A 122 13.12 -19.11 -13.58
CA HIS A 122 13.30 -18.03 -12.62
C HIS A 122 14.69 -18.12 -11.95
N LYS A 123 15.25 -16.96 -11.61
CA LYS A 123 16.52 -16.85 -10.85
C LYS A 123 16.30 -16.23 -9.47
N GLU A 124 15.22 -15.48 -9.34
CA GLU A 124 14.91 -14.64 -8.19
C GLU A 124 13.49 -14.93 -7.72
N ILE A 125 13.25 -14.76 -6.43
CA ILE A 125 11.96 -14.94 -5.78
C ILE A 125 11.74 -13.82 -4.76
N LEU A 126 10.47 -13.47 -4.51
CA LEU A 126 10.10 -12.63 -3.38
C LEU A 126 10.21 -13.43 -2.07
N ASP A 127 11.06 -12.99 -1.15
CA ASP A 127 11.36 -13.68 0.11
C ASP A 127 10.30 -13.40 1.17
N VAL A 128 9.11 -13.94 0.96
CA VAL A 128 7.95 -13.77 1.86
C VAL A 128 8.22 -14.37 3.25
N GLU A 129 8.98 -15.45 3.32
CA GLU A 129 9.28 -16.17 4.58
C GLU A 129 10.12 -15.33 5.55
N ASN A 130 10.99 -14.47 5.02
CA ASN A 130 11.85 -13.58 5.81
C ASN A 130 11.40 -12.11 5.74
N ALA A 131 10.12 -11.88 5.41
CA ALA A 131 9.57 -10.53 5.33
C ALA A 131 9.65 -9.83 6.69
N LYS A 132 10.18 -8.62 6.70
CA LYS A 132 10.26 -7.78 7.90
C LYS A 132 8.90 -7.24 8.26
N GLU A 133 8.65 -7.09 9.56
CA GLU A 133 7.39 -6.60 10.11
C GLU A 133 7.50 -5.15 10.55
N TYR A 134 6.45 -4.39 10.25
CA TYR A 134 6.27 -2.99 10.64
C TYR A 134 4.85 -2.81 11.17
N GLY A 135 4.70 -2.06 12.26
CA GLY A 135 3.40 -1.71 12.80
C GLY A 135 2.51 -0.96 11.80
N GLN A 136 1.23 -0.84 12.12
CA GLN A 136 0.22 -0.20 11.26
C GLN A 136 0.52 1.28 10.97
N TYR A 137 1.35 1.92 11.80
CA TYR A 137 1.77 3.32 11.68
C TYR A 137 3.26 3.47 11.41
N GLU A 138 3.92 2.40 10.97
CA GLU A 138 5.36 2.37 10.64
C GLU A 138 5.57 2.15 9.13
N PHE A 139 4.58 2.52 8.31
CA PHE A 139 4.64 2.32 6.87
C PHE A 139 5.77 3.13 6.20
N LEU A 140 6.01 4.35 6.68
CA LEU A 140 7.12 5.19 6.21
C LEU A 140 8.47 4.51 6.48
N ASP A 141 8.62 3.83 7.61
CA ASP A 141 9.86 3.12 7.94
C ASP A 141 10.08 1.92 7.02
N ALA A 142 9.02 1.18 6.69
CA ALA A 142 9.08 0.15 5.66
C ALA A 142 9.49 0.71 4.29
N CYS A 143 8.98 1.87 3.92
CA CYS A 143 9.32 2.55 2.66
C CYS A 143 10.77 3.06 2.64
N ARG A 144 11.26 3.58 3.76
CA ARG A 144 12.67 3.99 3.94
C ARG A 144 13.59 2.80 3.81
N GLU A 145 13.29 1.70 4.49
CA GLU A 145 14.14 0.52 4.46
C GLU A 145 14.15 -0.17 3.09
N MET A 146 13.03 -0.14 2.38
CA MET A 146 12.97 -0.57 0.97
C MET A 146 13.80 0.33 0.04
N GLY A 147 14.09 1.57 0.45
CA GLY A 147 14.91 2.52 -0.31
C GLY A 147 14.12 3.35 -1.33
N ILE A 148 12.79 3.41 -1.21
CA ILE A 148 11.94 4.23 -2.11
C ILE A 148 11.77 5.67 -1.62
N ILE A 149 12.01 5.92 -0.34
CA ILE A 149 12.04 7.26 0.25
C ILE A 149 13.46 7.55 0.69
N LYS A 150 14.02 8.64 0.19
CA LYS A 150 15.30 9.18 0.66
C LYS A 150 15.01 10.26 1.69
N ASP A 151 15.79 10.29 2.76
CA ASP A 151 15.80 11.45 3.65
C ASP A 151 16.24 12.67 2.82
N LEU A 152 15.43 13.73 2.85
CA LEU A 152 15.69 15.00 2.16
C LEU A 152 16.78 15.80 2.88
#